data_AF-A0A6P4E244-F1
#
_entry.id   AF-A0A6P4E244-F1
#
_cell.length_a   1.000
_cell.length_b   1.000
_cell.length_c   1.000
_cell.angle_alpha   90.00
_cell.angle_beta   90.00
_cell.angle_gamma   90.00
#
_symmetry.space_group_name_H-M   'P 1'
#
loop_
_entity.id
_entity.type
_entity.pdbx_description
1 polymer ?
#
loop_
_entity_poly.entity_id
_entity_poly.type
_entity_poly.pdbx_seq_one_letter_code
_entity_poly.pdbx_strand_id
1 'polypeptide(L)'
;MRDGHILTVDQTTFIADQRFQSVFSPNPERWSLQIKYVQLKDEGTYECQVSTEPKASAIVHLRIVEPKTELIGESTRHVKAGSQVKLRCIISQALEPPLFINWFYNQKQIYLHNRRGWRTEIERIDLPAEVPTTTTTTTTTTTTTAATPST
;
A
#
# COMPACT_ATOMS: atom_id res chain seq x y z
N MET A 1 -8.33 13.48 -12.40
CA MET A 1 -9.38 13.78 -11.39
C MET A 1 -9.17 15.25 -11.02
N ARG A 2 -10.18 16.11 -11.10
CA ARG A 2 -10.01 17.54 -10.80
C ARG A 2 -9.79 17.73 -9.29
N ASP A 3 -8.87 18.61 -8.93
CA ASP A 3 -8.62 19.00 -7.54
C ASP A 3 -9.94 19.42 -6.86
N GLY A 4 -10.21 18.90 -5.66
CA GLY A 4 -11.33 19.32 -4.82
C GLY A 4 -12.65 18.53 -4.94
N HIS A 5 -12.65 17.28 -5.45
CA HIS A 5 -13.85 16.44 -5.37
C HIS A 5 -14.07 15.94 -3.94
N ILE A 6 -15.12 16.42 -3.29
CA ILE A 6 -15.51 16.01 -1.93
C ILE A 6 -16.00 14.56 -1.98
N LEU A 7 -15.28 13.67 -1.29
CA LEU A 7 -15.68 12.27 -1.14
C LEU A 7 -16.72 12.11 -0.04
N THR A 8 -16.45 12.72 1.12
CA THR A 8 -17.25 12.59 2.35
C THR A 8 -17.21 13.88 3.16
N VAL A 9 -18.30 14.18 3.87
CA VAL A 9 -18.34 15.19 4.95
C VAL A 9 -19.01 14.53 6.14
N ASP A 10 -18.35 14.55 7.29
CA ASP A 10 -18.76 13.78 8.47
C ASP A 10 -19.08 12.33 8.08
N GLN A 11 -20.25 11.78 8.47
CA GLN A 11 -20.65 10.40 8.14
C GLN A 11 -21.25 10.28 6.73
N THR A 12 -21.40 11.39 6.01
CA THR A 12 -22.11 11.43 4.72
C THR A 12 -21.13 11.26 3.57
N THR A 13 -21.46 10.38 2.63
CA THR A 13 -20.68 10.15 1.40
C THR A 13 -21.33 10.86 0.22
N PHE A 14 -20.55 11.64 -0.53
CA PHE A 14 -21.01 12.47 -1.65
C PHE A 14 -20.61 11.92 -3.02
N ILE A 15 -19.58 11.06 -3.07
CA ILE A 15 -19.21 10.35 -4.29
C ILE A 15 -20.22 9.22 -4.58
N ALA A 16 -20.53 8.99 -5.86
CA ALA A 16 -21.46 7.94 -6.28
C ALA A 16 -20.91 6.50 -6.12
N ASP A 17 -19.59 6.37 -5.93
CA ASP A 17 -18.92 5.08 -5.74
C ASP A 17 -19.15 4.56 -4.32
N GLN A 18 -20.00 3.53 -4.20
CA GLN A 18 -20.42 2.90 -2.94
C GLN A 18 -19.28 2.25 -2.15
N ARG A 19 -18.09 2.09 -2.76
CA ARG A 19 -16.90 1.56 -2.09
C ARG A 19 -16.32 2.54 -1.08
N PHE A 20 -16.52 3.84 -1.29
CA PHE A 20 -16.07 4.90 -0.40
C PHE A 20 -17.08 5.06 0.74
N GLN A 21 -16.59 5.02 1.98
CA GLN A 21 -17.42 5.15 3.18
C GLN A 21 -16.68 5.98 4.22
N SER A 22 -17.37 6.92 4.85
CA SER A 22 -16.86 7.56 6.07
C SER A 22 -17.19 6.70 7.28
N VAL A 23 -16.17 6.36 8.06
CA VAL A 23 -16.31 5.57 9.28
C VAL A 23 -15.93 6.44 10.47
N PHE A 24 -16.90 6.64 11.36
CA PHE A 24 -16.71 7.34 12.62
C PHE A 24 -16.46 6.34 13.76
N SER A 25 -15.39 6.55 14.51
CA SER A 25 -15.11 5.85 15.77
C SER A 25 -15.18 6.86 16.92
N PRO A 26 -16.01 6.63 17.96
CA PRO A 26 -16.19 7.62 19.03
C PRO A 26 -15.08 7.60 20.09
N ASN A 27 -14.33 6.50 20.26
CA ASN A 27 -13.36 6.33 21.35
C ASN A 27 -12.04 5.69 20.85
N PRO A 28 -10.97 6.46 20.60
CA PRO A 28 -10.93 7.93 20.51
C PRO A 28 -11.74 8.43 19.31
N GLU A 29 -12.14 9.70 19.35
CA GLU A 29 -12.85 10.35 18.24
C GLU A 29 -11.98 10.35 16.98
N ARG A 30 -12.40 9.58 15.97
CA ARG A 30 -11.67 9.42 14.72
C ARG A 30 -12.60 9.29 13.54
N TRP A 31 -12.30 10.05 12.51
CA TRP A 31 -12.87 9.93 11.18
C TRP A 31 -11.91 9.16 10.29
N SER A 32 -12.41 8.17 9.56
CA SER A 32 -11.61 7.36 8.65
C SER A 32 -12.34 7.19 7.32
N LEU A 33 -11.63 7.48 6.22
CA LEU A 33 -12.10 7.15 4.89
C LEU A 33 -11.79 5.67 4.62
N GLN A 34 -12.83 4.86 4.47
CA GLN A 34 -12.71 3.46 4.07
C GLN A 34 -12.99 3.34 2.57
N ILE A 35 -12.10 2.65 1.84
CA ILE A 35 -12.29 2.30 0.43
C ILE A 35 -12.31 0.77 0.34
N LYS A 36 -13.45 0.21 -0.06
CA LYS A 36 -13.62 -1.24 -0.26
C LYS A 36 -13.14 -1.67 -1.63
N TYR A 37 -12.60 -2.88 -1.75
CA TYR A 37 -12.17 -3.48 -3.02
C TYR A 37 -11.31 -2.51 -3.85
N VAL A 38 -10.23 -2.03 -3.21
CA VAL A 38 -9.31 -1.04 -3.78
C VAL A 38 -8.79 -1.52 -5.14
N GLN A 39 -8.76 -0.61 -6.12
CA GLN A 39 -8.32 -0.85 -7.48
C GLN A 39 -7.16 0.08 -7.82
N LEU A 40 -6.26 -0.31 -8.74
CA LEU A 40 -5.12 0.53 -9.16
C LEU A 40 -5.48 1.98 -9.50
N LYS A 41 -6.70 2.23 -10.04
CA LYS A 41 -7.18 3.58 -10.38
C LYS A 41 -7.46 4.48 -9.17
N ASP A 42 -7.56 3.91 -7.96
CA ASP A 42 -7.79 4.63 -6.71
C ASP A 42 -6.47 5.21 -6.16
N GLU A 43 -5.32 4.87 -6.76
CA GLU A 43 -4.01 5.44 -6.39
C GLU A 43 -4.03 6.96 -6.59
N GLY A 44 -3.54 7.68 -5.59
CA GLY A 44 -3.54 9.13 -5.64
C GLY A 44 -3.43 9.78 -4.27
N THR A 45 -3.58 11.11 -4.29
CA THR A 45 -3.49 11.95 -3.10
C THR A 45 -4.88 12.22 -2.53
N TYR A 46 -5.04 11.96 -1.24
CA TYR A 46 -6.26 12.17 -0.46
C TYR A 46 -5.97 13.21 0.61
N GLU A 47 -6.92 14.09 0.87
CA GLU A 47 -6.80 15.14 1.89
C GLU A 47 -7.93 14.99 2.91
N CYS A 48 -7.56 14.98 4.18
CA CYS A 48 -8.48 15.12 5.31
C CYS A 48 -8.38 16.56 5.81
N GLN A 49 -9.49 17.31 5.77
CA GLN A 49 -9.55 18.70 6.19
C GLN A 49 -10.48 18.86 7.39
N VAL A 50 -10.09 19.69 8.36
CA VAL A 50 -10.92 20.11 9.48
C VAL A 50 -11.11 21.63 9.44
N SER A 51 -12.34 22.08 9.68
CA SER A 51 -12.74 23.49 9.66
C SER A 51 -12.32 24.24 10.93
N THR A 52 -11.04 24.22 11.27
CA THR A 52 -10.44 25.03 12.35
C THR A 52 -9.95 26.38 11.80
N GLU A 53 -9.67 27.34 12.70
CA GLU A 53 -8.98 28.58 12.36
C GLU A 53 -7.63 28.62 13.10
N PRO A 54 -6.48 28.52 12.39
CA PRO A 54 -6.33 28.33 10.94
C PRO A 54 -6.73 26.91 10.48
N LYS A 55 -7.02 26.74 9.18
CA LYS A 55 -7.42 25.44 8.61
C LYS A 55 -6.39 24.36 8.92
N ALA A 56 -6.86 23.21 9.42
CA ALA A 56 -6.02 22.04 9.61
C ALA A 56 -6.29 21.03 8.50
N SER A 57 -5.23 20.50 7.89
CA SER A 57 -5.31 19.52 6.81
C SER A 57 -4.21 18.46 6.94
N ALA A 58 -4.54 17.22 6.60
CA ALA A 58 -3.60 16.11 6.50
C ALA A 58 -3.71 15.48 5.12
N ILE A 59 -2.58 15.40 4.41
CA ILE A 59 -2.49 14.84 3.07
C ILE A 59 -1.89 13.44 3.16
N VAL A 60 -2.53 12.47 2.51
CA VAL A 60 -2.11 11.07 2.45
C VAL A 60 -1.98 10.65 1.00
N HIS A 61 -0.88 10.00 0.64
CA HIS A 61 -0.72 9.41 -0.69
C HIS A 61 -0.99 7.91 -0.63
N LEU A 62 -2.09 7.47 -1.23
CA LEU A 62 -2.47 6.08 -1.31
C LEU A 62 -1.77 5.45 -2.51
N ARG A 63 -0.81 4.56 -2.25
CA ARG A 63 -0.16 3.72 -3.26
C ARG A 63 -0.76 2.33 -3.26
N ILE A 64 -1.05 1.78 -4.44
CA ILE A 64 -1.67 0.47 -4.58
C ILE A 64 -0.69 -0.45 -5.31
N VAL A 65 -0.44 -1.62 -4.74
CA VAL A 65 0.49 -2.60 -5.31
C VAL A 65 -0.21 -3.93 -5.53
N GLU A 66 0.14 -4.60 -6.61
CA GLU A 66 -0.32 -5.95 -6.92
C GLU A 66 0.87 -6.91 -6.84
N PRO A 67 0.84 -7.92 -5.97
CA PRO A 67 1.90 -8.91 -5.89
C PRO A 67 2.10 -9.62 -7.23
N LYS A 68 3.35 -9.69 -7.70
CA LYS A 68 3.71 -10.36 -8.96
C LYS A 68 4.58 -11.56 -8.69
N THR A 69 4.26 -12.68 -9.34
CA THR A 69 5.04 -13.92 -9.29
C THR A 69 5.74 -14.14 -10.62
N GLU A 70 7.04 -14.39 -10.58
CA GLU A 70 7.86 -14.64 -11.76
C GLU A 70 8.70 -15.91 -11.59
N LEU A 71 8.62 -16.82 -12.55
CA LEU A 71 9.50 -17.99 -12.61
C LEU A 71 10.79 -17.63 -13.32
N ILE A 72 11.91 -17.76 -12.61
CA ILE A 72 13.23 -17.43 -13.13
C ILE A 72 13.75 -18.55 -14.02
N GLY A 73 14.10 -18.18 -15.25
CA GLY A 73 14.62 -19.07 -16.28
C GLY A 73 13.75 -19.06 -17.53
N GLU A 74 14.07 -19.94 -18.47
CA GLU A 74 13.29 -20.11 -19.70
C GLU A 74 11.93 -20.76 -19.41
N SER A 75 10.91 -20.37 -20.19
CA SER A 75 9.56 -20.93 -20.10
C SER A 75 9.50 -22.43 -20.42
N THR A 76 10.44 -22.90 -21.24
CA THR A 76 10.60 -24.31 -21.59
C THR A 76 12.01 -24.74 -21.22
N ARG A 77 12.14 -25.85 -20.47
CA ARG A 77 13.44 -26.38 -20.06
C ARG A 77 13.54 -27.86 -20.39
N HIS A 78 14.54 -28.21 -21.17
CA HIS A 78 14.85 -29.61 -21.49
C HIS A 78 15.91 -30.12 -20.51
N VAL A 79 15.63 -31.27 -19.87
CA VAL A 79 16.53 -31.89 -18.89
C VAL A 79 16.64 -33.38 -19.17
N LYS A 80 17.81 -33.96 -18.85
CA LYS A 80 18.01 -35.40 -18.96
C LYS A 80 17.16 -36.14 -17.92
N ALA A 81 16.64 -37.30 -18.29
CA ALA A 81 15.90 -38.17 -17.37
C ALA A 81 16.77 -38.52 -16.15
N GLY A 82 16.18 -38.43 -14.95
CA GLY A 82 16.86 -38.67 -13.68
C GLY A 82 17.61 -37.48 -13.09
N SER A 83 17.77 -36.37 -13.82
CA SER A 83 18.37 -35.14 -13.28
C SER A 83 17.42 -34.43 -12.32
N GLN A 84 18.00 -33.77 -11.31
CA GLN A 84 17.24 -32.89 -10.41
C GLN A 84 16.98 -31.54 -11.08
N VAL A 85 15.76 -31.01 -10.91
CA VAL A 85 15.35 -29.72 -11.44
C VAL A 85 14.99 -28.79 -10.28
N LYS A 86 15.59 -27.61 -10.26
CA LYS A 86 15.24 -26.52 -9.35
C LYS A 86 14.52 -25.43 -10.14
N LEU A 87 13.29 -25.12 -9.73
CA LEU A 87 12.52 -23.96 -10.19
C LEU A 87 12.59 -22.89 -9.12
N ARG A 88 12.81 -21.64 -9.53
CA ARG A 88 12.85 -20.49 -8.62
C ARG A 88 11.72 -19.55 -8.99
N CYS A 89 10.85 -19.25 -8.04
CA CYS A 89 9.83 -18.22 -8.19
C CYS A 89 10.24 -17.03 -7.34
N ILE A 90 10.24 -15.84 -7.92
CA ILE A 90 10.37 -14.58 -7.19
C ILE A 90 8.95 -14.01 -7.02
N ILE A 91 8.62 -13.60 -5.80
CA ILE A 91 7.40 -12.85 -5.49
C ILE A 91 7.82 -11.43 -5.17
N SER A 92 7.30 -10.46 -5.91
CA SER A 92 7.63 -9.04 -5.77
C SER A 92 6.36 -8.21 -5.56
N GLN A 93 6.53 -6.95 -5.14
CA GLN A 93 5.43 -6.00 -4.94
C GLN A 93 4.39 -6.41 -3.88
N ALA A 94 4.77 -7.32 -2.98
CA ALA A 94 4.00 -7.61 -1.78
C ALA A 94 4.41 -6.62 -0.67
N LEU A 95 3.43 -5.96 -0.04
CA LEU A 95 3.69 -5.04 1.09
C LEU A 95 4.19 -5.78 2.33
N GLU A 96 3.69 -6.99 2.54
CA GLU A 96 4.08 -7.88 3.61
C GLU A 96 4.44 -9.26 3.03
N PRO A 97 5.39 -9.99 3.65
CA PRO A 97 5.72 -11.33 3.23
C PRO A 97 4.50 -12.27 3.28
N PRO A 98 4.21 -13.03 2.22
CA PRO A 98 3.06 -13.93 2.22
C PRO A 98 3.22 -15.05 3.27
N LEU A 99 2.11 -15.40 3.94
CA LEU A 99 2.07 -16.49 4.91
C LEU A 99 2.30 -17.86 4.29
N PHE A 100 1.83 -18.05 3.05
CA PHE A 100 1.92 -19.31 2.31
C PHE A 100 2.22 -19.05 0.82
N ILE A 101 3.03 -19.93 0.23
CA ILE A 101 3.32 -19.96 -1.21
C ILE A 101 2.94 -21.35 -1.72
N ASN A 102 1.98 -21.40 -2.64
CA ASN A 102 1.46 -22.66 -3.19
C ASN A 102 1.97 -22.86 -4.61
N TRP A 103 2.58 -24.01 -4.85
CA TRP A 103 3.00 -24.42 -6.19
C TRP A 103 1.93 -25.31 -6.82
N PHE A 104 1.70 -25.14 -8.12
CA PHE A 104 0.72 -25.93 -8.88
C PHE A 104 1.39 -26.56 -10.09
N TYR A 105 1.06 -27.82 -10.37
CA TYR A 105 1.43 -28.51 -11.59
C TYR A 105 0.18 -29.13 -12.21
N ASN A 106 -0.14 -28.75 -13.45
CA ASN A 106 -1.37 -29.15 -14.15
C ASN A 106 -2.62 -28.98 -13.26
N GLN A 107 -2.76 -27.79 -12.66
CA GLN A 107 -3.85 -27.42 -11.74
C GLN A 107 -3.89 -28.19 -10.42
N LYS A 108 -2.97 -29.13 -10.16
CA LYS A 108 -2.87 -29.84 -8.90
C LYS A 108 -1.83 -29.19 -7.99
N GLN A 109 -2.22 -28.87 -6.77
CA GLN A 109 -1.32 -28.32 -5.77
C GLN A 109 -0.22 -29.32 -5.39
N ILE A 110 1.00 -28.81 -5.27
CA ILE A 110 2.19 -29.50 -4.78
C ILE A 110 2.26 -29.31 -3.26
N TYR A 111 2.32 -30.40 -2.52
CA TYR A 111 2.53 -30.40 -1.07
C TYR A 111 3.98 -30.77 -0.71
N LEU A 112 4.47 -30.27 0.43
CA LEU A 112 5.85 -30.37 0.93
C LEU A 112 6.40 -31.81 0.99
N HIS A 113 5.50 -32.79 1.11
CA HIS A 113 5.78 -34.22 1.09
C HIS A 113 4.84 -34.91 0.09
N ASN A 114 5.36 -35.21 -1.10
CA ASN A 114 4.65 -36.00 -2.10
C ASN A 114 5.46 -37.26 -2.40
N ARG A 115 4.78 -38.38 -2.73
CA ARG A 115 5.38 -39.62 -3.24
C ARG A 115 6.28 -39.40 -4.47
N ARG A 116 6.11 -38.26 -5.17
CA ARG A 116 6.91 -37.82 -6.31
C ARG A 116 8.25 -37.17 -5.95
N GLY A 117 8.59 -37.04 -4.67
CA GLY A 117 9.87 -36.49 -4.21
C GLY A 117 10.01 -34.98 -4.35
N TRP A 118 8.90 -34.26 -4.47
CA TRP A 118 8.89 -32.79 -4.60
C TRP A 118 9.23 -32.15 -3.24
N ARG A 119 10.04 -31.09 -3.27
CA ARG A 119 10.37 -30.27 -2.09
C ARG A 119 10.19 -28.81 -2.46
N THR A 120 9.59 -28.05 -1.55
CA THR A 120 9.41 -26.60 -1.69
C THR A 120 10.08 -25.93 -0.51
N GLU A 121 10.78 -24.84 -0.78
CA GLU A 121 11.52 -24.05 0.21
C GLU A 121 11.15 -22.57 0.00
N ILE A 122 10.95 -21.84 1.10
CA ILE A 122 10.63 -20.42 1.07
C ILE A 122 11.83 -19.66 1.62
N GLU A 123 12.45 -18.86 0.77
CA GLU A 123 13.51 -17.94 1.15
C GLU A 123 12.91 -16.53 1.24
N ARG A 124 13.07 -15.88 2.39
CA ARG A 124 12.62 -14.49 2.59
C ARG A 124 13.83 -13.58 2.47
N ILE A 125 13.75 -12.62 1.55
CA ILE A 125 14.76 -11.58 1.37
C ILE A 125 14.16 -10.30 1.96
N ASP A 126 14.64 -9.91 3.13
CA ASP A 126 14.25 -8.64 3.74
C ASP A 126 15.00 -7.51 3.02
N LEU A 127 14.30 -6.78 2.15
CA LEU A 127 14.82 -5.54 1.60
C LEU A 127 14.81 -4.46 2.70
N PRO A 128 15.85 -3.61 2.81
CA PRO A 128 15.84 -2.51 3.78
C PRO A 128 14.63 -1.61 3.52
N ALA A 129 13.90 -1.29 4.59
CA ALA A 129 12.74 -0.41 4.50
C ALA A 129 13.16 0.96 3.93
N GLU A 130 12.50 1.39 2.86
CA GLU A 130 12.59 2.77 2.38
C GLU A 130 12.01 3.67 3.49
N VAL A 131 12.88 4.39 4.19
CA VAL A 131 12.45 5.29 5.28
C VAL A 131 11.58 6.39 4.67
N PRO A 132 10.31 6.56 5.08
CA PRO A 132 9.49 7.68 4.65
C PRO A 132 10.17 8.98 5.09
N THR A 133 10.60 9.79 4.14
CA THR A 133 11.13 11.13 4.44
C THR A 133 9.96 12.06 4.69
N THR A 134 9.46 12.11 5.92
CA THR A 134 8.55 13.18 6.36
C THR A 134 9.35 14.48 6.48
N THR A 135 9.36 15.27 5.42
CA THR A 135 9.88 16.64 5.48
C THR A 135 8.81 17.54 6.08
N THR A 136 8.87 17.76 7.39
CA THR A 136 8.06 18.80 8.05
C THR A 136 8.68 20.17 7.75
N THR A 137 8.12 20.92 6.82
CA THR A 137 8.52 22.31 6.58
C THR A 137 7.80 23.21 7.58
N THR A 138 8.49 23.60 8.65
CA THR A 138 8.01 24.64 9.57
C THR A 138 8.38 26.00 9.00
N THR A 139 7.40 26.76 8.49
CA THR A 139 7.59 28.16 8.08
C THR A 139 7.52 29.07 9.30
N THR A 140 8.66 29.63 9.72
CA THR A 140 8.73 30.62 10.79
C THR A 140 8.40 32.00 10.22
N THR A 141 7.24 32.55 10.55
CA THR A 141 6.87 33.95 10.27
C THR A 141 7.54 34.87 11.29
N THR A 142 8.52 35.66 10.85
CA THR A 142 9.12 36.74 11.65
C THR A 142 8.22 37.97 11.61
N THR A 143 7.50 38.22 12.72
CA THR A 143 6.81 39.50 12.96
C THR A 143 7.85 40.61 13.21
N THR A 144 7.91 41.58 12.31
CA THR A 144 8.68 42.82 12.45
C THR A 144 7.91 43.80 13.33
N THR A 145 8.36 44.04 14.56
CA THR A 145 7.82 45.10 15.41
C THR A 145 8.49 46.42 15.06
N ALA A 146 7.75 47.30 14.41
CA ALA A 146 8.15 48.69 14.20
C ALA A 146 8.12 49.45 15.53
N ALA A 147 9.25 50.05 15.92
CA ALA A 147 9.34 50.95 17.06
C ALA A 147 9.31 52.40 16.59
N THR A 148 8.36 53.18 17.13
CA THR A 148 8.29 54.66 17.17
C THR A 148 7.32 55.05 18.30
N PRO A 149 7.33 56.29 18.83
CA PRO A 149 8.44 57.16 19.27
C PRO A 149 8.15 57.80 20.69
N SER A 150 8.86 58.90 21.03
CA SER A 150 8.69 59.89 22.15
C SER A 150 9.57 59.67 23.39
N THR A 151 10.20 60.67 24.03
CA THR A 151 10.03 62.14 24.07
C THR A 151 11.39 62.82 24.14
#